data_AF-A0A544TU00-F1
#
_entry.id   AF-A0A544TU00-F1
#
_cell.length_a   1.000
_cell.length_b   1.000
_cell.length_c   1.000
_cell.angle_alpha   90.00
_cell.angle_beta   90.00
_cell.angle_gamma   90.00
#
_symmetry.space_group_name_H-M   'P 1'
#
loop_
_entity.id
_entity.type
_entity.pdbx_description
1 polymer ?
#
loop_
_entity_poly.entity_id
_entity_poly.type
_entity_poly.pdbx_seq_one_letter_code
_entity_poly.pdbx_strand_id
1 'polypeptide(L)'
;MTSIVLVILFLLQLISFYVIALLYSKLSKLNDIEKKQDQVLAEMEDSFVAYIAEIKDENNRLLQELRNTEKSIAASTVEIVPKATNEKEPFTFEQPKSYVSKVLAANSYLKSVASKEKKNPVTIQEKVLFYEEEGKSIDEIAKLLQIGKTEVELFLKFKN
;
A
#
# COMPACT_ATOMS: atom_id res chain seq x y z
N MET A 1 39.85 -56.90 1.75
CA MET A 1 39.89 -55.59 1.05
C MET A 1 38.62 -55.33 0.24
N THR A 2 38.21 -56.23 -0.66
CA THR A 2 37.02 -56.06 -1.51
C THR A 2 35.70 -55.99 -0.73
N SER A 3 35.50 -56.83 0.29
CA SER A 3 34.26 -56.81 1.10
C SER A 3 34.06 -55.48 1.85
N ILE A 4 35.15 -54.85 2.32
CA ILE A 4 35.09 -53.55 2.99
C ILE A 4 34.65 -52.47 2.00
N VAL A 5 35.19 -52.49 0.78
CA VAL A 5 34.78 -51.58 -0.30
C VAL A 5 33.31 -51.77 -0.66
N LEU A 6 32.81 -53.00 -0.74
CA LEU A 6 31.39 -53.28 -1.01
C LEU A 6 30.46 -52.75 0.09
N VAL A 7 30.83 -52.91 1.36
CA VAL A 7 30.06 -52.37 2.48
C VAL A 7 30.01 -50.85 2.42
N ILE A 8 31.16 -50.20 2.14
CA ILE A 8 31.21 -48.74 1.99
C ILE A 8 30.34 -48.26 0.83
N LEU A 9 30.38 -48.92 -0.33
CA LEU A 9 29.53 -48.59 -1.47
C LEU A 9 28.05 -48.74 -1.15
N PHE A 10 27.66 -49.81 -0.45
CA PHE A 10 26.28 -50.01 -0.02
C PHE A 10 25.81 -48.92 0.96
N LEU A 11 26.68 -48.53 1.90
CA LEU A 11 26.38 -47.46 2.85
C LEU A 11 26.24 -46.10 2.16
N LEU A 12 27.11 -45.82 1.19
CA LEU A 12 27.06 -44.61 0.36
C LEU A 12 25.78 -44.56 -0.48
N GLN A 13 25.33 -45.72 -0.98
CA GLN A 13 24.09 -45.83 -1.73
C GLN A 13 22.87 -45.48 -0.85
N LEU A 14 22.83 -45.95 0.40
CA LEU A 14 21.77 -45.58 1.36
C LEU A 14 21.75 -44.08 1.65
N ILE A 15 22.94 -43.47 1.84
CA ILE A 15 23.07 -42.03 2.04
C ILE A 15 22.57 -41.26 0.80
N SER A 16 22.89 -41.74 -0.41
CA SER A 16 22.40 -41.13 -1.65
C SER A 16 20.87 -41.14 -1.72
N PHE A 17 20.23 -42.29 -1.44
CA PHE A 17 18.77 -42.37 -1.40
C PHE A 17 18.15 -41.45 -0.34
N TYR A 18 18.78 -41.32 0.83
CA TYR A 18 18.33 -40.39 1.86
C TYR A 18 18.37 -38.94 1.38
N VAL A 19 19.46 -38.53 0.73
CA VAL A 19 19.60 -37.18 0.16
C VAL A 19 18.54 -36.94 -0.93
N ILE A 20 18.33 -37.90 -1.83
CA ILE A 20 17.29 -37.82 -2.88
C ILE A 20 15.90 -37.64 -2.26
N ALA A 21 15.55 -38.42 -1.23
CA ALA A 21 14.28 -38.30 -0.53
C ALA A 21 14.11 -36.93 0.14
N LEU A 22 15.18 -36.39 0.73
CA LEU A 22 15.17 -35.07 1.36
C LEU A 22 14.94 -33.96 0.31
N LEU A 23 15.63 -34.02 -0.84
CA LEU A 23 15.42 -33.09 -1.94
C LEU A 23 14.00 -33.19 -2.50
N TYR A 24 13.48 -34.40 -2.70
CA TYR A 24 12.10 -34.61 -3.17
C TYR A 24 11.08 -34.02 -2.20
N SER A 25 11.28 -34.18 -0.89
CA SER A 25 10.42 -33.56 0.14
C SER A 25 10.46 -32.03 0.07
N LYS A 26 11.64 -31.42 -0.09
CA LYS A 26 11.75 -29.97 -0.26
C LYS A 26 11.09 -29.48 -1.56
N LEU A 27 11.26 -30.22 -2.66
CA LEU A 27 10.66 -29.89 -3.95
C LEU A 27 9.13 -29.98 -3.90
N SER A 28 8.58 -31.03 -3.28
CA SER A 28 7.13 -31.19 -3.11
C SER A 28 6.51 -30.04 -2.32
N LYS A 29 7.19 -29.56 -1.26
CA LYS A 29 6.72 -28.42 -0.46
C LYS A 29 6.62 -27.14 -1.29
N LEU A 30 7.52 -26.91 -2.24
CA LEU A 30 7.44 -25.76 -3.14
C LEU A 30 6.23 -25.84 -4.07
N ASN A 31 5.97 -27.02 -4.64
CA ASN A 31 4.79 -27.25 -5.49
C ASN A 31 3.47 -27.05 -4.70
N ASP A 32 3.43 -27.45 -3.43
CA ASP A 32 2.26 -27.24 -2.57
C ASP A 32 2.05 -25.76 -2.22
N ILE A 33 3.14 -25.00 -2.08
CA ILE A 33 3.09 -23.56 -1.85
C ILE A 33 2.60 -22.83 -3.11
N GLU A 34 3.09 -23.20 -4.28
CA GLU A 34 2.66 -22.64 -5.57
C GLU A 34 1.15 -22.82 -5.78
N LYS A 35 0.62 -24.02 -5.55
CA LYS A 35 -0.83 -24.26 -5.64
C LYS A 35 -1.65 -23.43 -4.64
N LYS A 36 -1.13 -23.25 -3.42
CA LYS A 36 -1.79 -22.38 -2.43
C LYS A 36 -1.77 -20.91 -2.87
N GLN A 37 -0.71 -20.47 -3.54
CA GLN A 37 -0.60 -19.12 -4.06
C GLN A 37 -1.68 -18.87 -5.13
N ASP A 38 -1.90 -19.81 -6.04
CA ASP A 38 -2.96 -19.71 -7.06
C ASP A 38 -4.35 -19.62 -6.42
N GLN A 39 -4.61 -20.41 -5.38
CA GLN A 39 -5.88 -20.38 -4.66
C GLN A 39 -6.12 -19.03 -3.96
N VAL A 40 -5.10 -18.51 -3.26
CA VAL A 40 -5.18 -17.20 -2.59
C VAL A 40 -5.34 -16.07 -3.60
N LEU A 41 -4.71 -16.16 -4.78
CA LEU A 41 -4.87 -15.19 -5.85
C LEU A 41 -6.31 -15.15 -6.35
N ALA A 42 -6.93 -16.30 -6.59
CA ALA A 42 -8.33 -16.36 -7.02
C ALA A 42 -9.28 -15.75 -5.97
N GLU A 43 -9.10 -16.08 -4.69
CA GLU A 43 -9.90 -15.50 -3.60
C GLU A 43 -9.70 -13.97 -3.46
N MET A 44 -8.49 -13.50 -3.74
CA MET A 44 -8.14 -12.08 -3.76
C MET A 44 -8.79 -11.35 -4.95
N GLU A 45 -8.79 -11.95 -6.14
CA GLU A 45 -9.45 -11.38 -7.33
C GLU A 45 -10.94 -11.15 -7.09
N ASP A 46 -11.66 -12.14 -6.55
CA ASP A 46 -13.08 -12.02 -6.21
C ASP A 46 -13.35 -10.89 -5.21
N SER A 47 -12.53 -10.81 -4.16
CA SER A 47 -12.64 -9.77 -3.13
C SER A 47 -12.34 -8.37 -3.68
N PHE A 48 -11.34 -8.25 -4.56
CA PHE A 48 -10.99 -6.97 -5.20
C PHE A 48 -12.06 -6.51 -6.19
N VAL A 49 -12.68 -7.41 -6.94
CA VAL A 49 -13.80 -7.06 -7.82
C VAL A 49 -14.96 -6.47 -7.01
N ALA A 50 -15.30 -7.10 -5.88
CA ALA A 50 -16.33 -6.58 -4.97
C ALA A 50 -15.95 -5.18 -4.44
N TYR A 51 -14.72 -5.00 -3.97
CA TYR A 51 -14.24 -3.72 -3.46
C TYR A 51 -14.19 -2.61 -4.52
N ILE A 52 -13.72 -2.90 -5.73
CA ILE A 52 -13.71 -1.94 -6.84
C ILE A 52 -15.14 -1.55 -7.24
N ALA A 53 -16.07 -2.49 -7.22
CA ALA A 53 -17.47 -2.22 -7.48
C ALA A 53 -18.07 -1.30 -6.41
N GLU A 54 -17.81 -1.57 -5.13
CA GLU A 54 -18.26 -0.75 -4.01
C GLU A 54 -17.70 0.67 -4.09
N ILE A 55 -16.39 0.84 -4.33
CA ILE A 55 -15.79 2.17 -4.51
C ILE A 55 -16.39 2.90 -5.72
N LYS A 56 -16.64 2.20 -6.82
CA LYS A 56 -17.24 2.81 -8.01
C LYS A 56 -18.65 3.30 -7.73
N ASP A 57 -19.42 2.51 -6.99
CA ASP A 57 -20.78 2.88 -6.58
C ASP A 57 -20.77 4.09 -5.63
N GLU A 58 -19.87 4.07 -4.64
CA GLU A 58 -19.66 5.18 -3.71
C GLU A 58 -19.28 6.48 -4.44
N ASN A 59 -18.36 6.40 -5.42
CA ASN A 59 -18.01 7.54 -6.26
C ASN A 59 -19.21 8.06 -7.07
N ASN A 60 -20.07 7.18 -7.59
CA ASN A 60 -21.28 7.58 -8.30
C ASN A 60 -22.29 8.27 -7.36
N ARG A 61 -22.46 7.75 -6.14
CA ARG A 61 -23.29 8.36 -5.10
C ARG A 61 -22.80 9.76 -4.76
N LEU A 62 -21.50 9.90 -4.49
CA LEU A 62 -20.88 11.20 -4.21
C LEU A 62 -21.08 12.20 -5.35
N LEU A 63 -20.85 11.76 -6.60
CA LEU A 63 -21.11 12.61 -7.78
C LEU A 63 -22.58 13.04 -7.90
N GLN A 64 -23.51 12.18 -7.51
CA GLN A 64 -24.95 12.49 -7.52
C GLN A 64 -25.33 13.47 -6.40
N GLU A 65 -24.81 13.29 -5.19
CA GLU A 65 -25.03 14.19 -4.05
C GLU A 65 -24.49 15.59 -4.34
N LEU A 66 -23.30 15.69 -4.95
CA LEU A 66 -22.73 16.97 -5.38
C LEU A 66 -23.59 17.65 -6.44
N ARG A 67 -24.03 16.92 -7.48
CA ARG A 67 -24.95 17.43 -8.51
C ARG A 67 -26.29 17.89 -7.95
N ASN A 68 -26.84 17.14 -7.00
CA ASN A 68 -28.10 17.48 -6.34
C ASN A 68 -27.95 18.71 -5.43
N THR A 69 -26.81 18.86 -4.75
CA THR A 69 -26.50 20.03 -3.94
C THR A 69 -26.39 21.29 -4.82
N GLU A 70 -25.74 21.20 -5.98
CA GLU A 70 -25.70 22.29 -6.96
C GLU A 70 -27.11 22.65 -7.49
N LYS A 71 -27.97 21.65 -7.73
CA LYS A 71 -29.35 21.87 -8.18
C LYS A 71 -30.27 22.42 -7.09
N SER A 72 -30.03 22.08 -5.82
CA SER A 72 -30.78 22.58 -4.67
C SER A 72 -30.46 24.05 -4.34
N ILE A 73 -29.26 24.53 -4.70
CA ILE A 73 -28.91 25.96 -4.56
C ILE A 73 -29.58 26.80 -5.67
N ALA A 74 -29.84 26.21 -6.84
CA ALA A 74 -30.50 26.88 -7.97
C ALA A 74 -32.04 26.96 -7.87
N ALA A 75 -32.68 26.25 -6.93
CA ALA A 75 -34.13 26.21 -6.78
C ALA A 75 -34.69 27.17 -5.71
N SER A 76 -33.85 27.94 -5.02
CA SER A 76 -34.25 28.84 -3.92
C SER A 76 -34.12 30.34 -4.22
N THR A 77 -34.07 30.76 -5.48
CA THR A 77 -33.93 32.19 -5.85
C THR A 77 -34.92 32.66 -6.90
N VAL A 78 -36.20 32.79 -6.51
CA VAL A 78 -37.22 33.72 -7.06
C VAL A 78 -38.20 33.92 -5.88
N GLU A 79 -38.45 35.07 -5.24
CA GLU A 79 -38.76 36.41 -5.75
C GLU A 79 -38.84 37.40 -4.55
N ILE A 80 -38.04 38.48 -4.50
CA ILE A 80 -38.47 39.78 -3.91
C ILE A 80 -37.78 40.93 -4.69
N VAL A 81 -38.60 41.58 -5.52
CA VAL A 81 -38.65 42.96 -6.07
C VAL A 81 -37.48 43.95 -5.77
N PRO A 82 -37.04 44.76 -6.76
CA PRO A 82 -35.85 45.60 -6.69
C PRO A 82 -36.09 46.95 -5.99
N LYS A 83 -35.13 47.36 -5.14
CA LYS A 83 -35.00 48.76 -4.68
C LYS A 83 -33.54 49.17 -4.73
N ALA A 84 -33.25 50.17 -5.56
CA ALA A 84 -31.96 50.82 -5.68
C ALA A 84 -31.52 51.49 -4.37
N THR A 85 -30.25 51.34 -3.98
CA THR A 85 -29.35 52.40 -3.46
C THR A 85 -27.94 51.82 -3.24
N ASN A 86 -26.96 52.58 -3.70
CA ASN A 86 -25.50 52.42 -3.63
C ASN A 86 -24.92 51.83 -2.32
N GLU A 87 -23.96 50.89 -2.44
CA GLU A 87 -22.52 51.07 -2.16
C GLU A 87 -21.77 49.72 -2.00
N LYS A 88 -20.66 49.60 -2.74
CA LYS A 88 -19.38 48.90 -2.42
C LYS A 88 -19.25 47.37 -2.50
N GLU A 89 -18.45 47.01 -3.52
CA GLU A 89 -17.54 45.86 -3.71
C GLU A 89 -18.09 44.48 -4.16
N PRO A 90 -17.57 43.91 -5.27
CA PRO A 90 -17.95 42.58 -5.74
C PRO A 90 -17.16 41.50 -4.98
N PHE A 91 -17.82 40.80 -4.04
CA PHE A 91 -17.32 39.51 -3.59
C PHE A 91 -17.68 38.44 -4.64
N THR A 92 -16.79 38.28 -5.62
CA THR A 92 -16.78 37.14 -6.53
C THR A 92 -16.23 35.94 -5.76
N PHE A 93 -17.08 34.98 -5.38
CA PHE A 93 -16.60 33.67 -4.94
C PHE A 93 -16.20 32.87 -6.18
N GLU A 94 -14.98 33.08 -6.66
CA GLU A 94 -14.37 32.22 -7.66
C GLU A 94 -14.09 30.86 -7.02
N GLN A 95 -14.92 29.86 -7.31
CA GLN A 95 -14.50 28.49 -7.06
C GLN A 95 -13.28 28.19 -7.93
N PRO A 96 -12.12 27.81 -7.35
CA PRO A 96 -10.98 27.44 -8.15
C PRO A 96 -11.31 26.10 -8.80
N LYS A 97 -11.80 26.13 -10.05
CA LYS A 97 -11.80 24.96 -10.92
C LYS A 97 -10.34 24.65 -11.25
N SER A 98 -9.67 23.97 -10.33
CA SER A 98 -8.35 23.39 -10.57
C SER A 98 -8.53 22.17 -11.47
N TYR A 99 -8.82 22.42 -12.74
CA TYR A 99 -8.75 21.39 -13.76
C TYR A 99 -7.28 21.24 -14.15
N VAL A 100 -6.60 20.32 -13.48
CA VAL A 100 -5.23 19.95 -13.82
C VAL A 100 -5.25 19.18 -15.14
N SER A 101 -4.53 19.67 -16.15
CA SER A 101 -4.46 19.00 -17.44
C SER A 101 -3.81 17.63 -17.31
N LYS A 102 -4.23 16.65 -18.13
CA LYS A 102 -3.66 15.28 -18.13
C LYS A 102 -2.14 15.28 -18.28
N VAL A 103 -1.61 16.25 -19.02
CA VAL A 103 -0.17 16.47 -19.23
C VAL A 103 0.50 16.99 -17.97
N LEU A 104 -0.13 17.94 -17.26
CA LEU A 104 0.39 18.44 -15.99
C LEU A 104 0.37 17.36 -14.90
N ALA A 105 -0.67 16.53 -14.87
CA ALA A 105 -0.73 15.37 -14.00
C ALA A 105 0.40 14.37 -14.30
N ALA A 106 0.59 13.98 -15.57
CA ALA A 106 1.67 13.08 -15.98
C ALA A 106 3.06 13.61 -15.62
N ASN A 107 3.31 14.90 -15.83
CA ASN A 107 4.56 15.55 -15.44
C ASN A 107 4.77 15.60 -13.92
N SER A 108 3.69 15.69 -13.14
CA SER A 108 3.75 15.62 -11.68
C SER A 108 4.16 14.22 -11.21
N TYR A 109 3.65 13.16 -11.85
CA TYR A 109 4.10 11.79 -11.59
C TYR A 109 5.58 11.60 -11.95
N LEU A 110 6.00 12.04 -13.14
CA LEU A 110 7.41 11.95 -13.54
C LEU A 110 8.33 12.75 -12.61
N LYS A 111 7.88 13.92 -12.14
CA LYS A 111 8.60 14.71 -11.14
C LYS A 111 8.72 13.96 -9.83
N SER A 112 7.65 13.32 -9.33
CA SER A 112 7.69 12.52 -8.10
C SER A 112 8.59 11.29 -8.18
N VAL A 113 8.82 10.75 -9.38
CA VAL A 113 9.75 9.65 -9.63
C VAL A 113 11.20 10.15 -9.73
N ALA A 114 11.41 11.36 -10.25
CA ALA A 114 12.73 11.98 -10.41
C ALA A 114 13.25 12.62 -9.11
N SER A 115 12.38 13.17 -8.26
CA SER A 115 12.74 13.56 -6.91
C SER A 115 12.68 12.36 -5.98
N LYS A 116 13.85 11.75 -5.72
CA LYS A 116 14.13 11.08 -4.43
C LYS A 116 14.13 12.10 -3.28
N GLU A 117 13.08 12.92 -3.19
CA GLU A 117 12.83 13.70 -2.00
C GLU A 117 12.35 12.73 -0.94
N LYS A 118 13.09 12.71 0.17
CA LYS A 118 12.83 11.92 1.38
C LYS A 118 11.32 11.78 1.58
N LYS A 119 10.78 10.57 1.35
CA LYS A 119 9.44 10.24 1.78
C LYS A 119 9.36 10.62 3.26
N ASN A 120 8.48 11.54 3.61
CA ASN A 120 8.10 11.68 5.01
C ASN A 120 7.56 10.31 5.41
N PRO A 121 8.21 9.60 6.34
CA PRO A 121 7.83 8.23 6.65
C PRO A 121 6.37 8.19 7.10
N VAL A 122 5.54 7.52 6.31
CA VAL A 122 4.07 7.52 6.50
C VAL A 122 3.70 6.51 7.58
N THR A 123 4.45 5.41 7.65
CA THR A 123 4.19 4.29 8.56
C THR A 123 5.11 4.33 9.77
N ILE A 124 4.64 3.86 10.92
CA ILE A 124 5.44 3.74 12.16
C ILE A 124 6.74 2.96 11.92
N GLN A 125 6.66 1.86 11.16
CA GLN A 125 7.81 1.05 10.74
C GLN A 125 8.86 1.86 9.95
N GLU A 126 8.39 2.66 8.99
CA GLU A 126 9.24 3.52 8.16
C GLU A 126 9.86 4.64 8.99
N LYS A 127 9.16 5.13 10.02
CA LYS A 127 9.70 6.12 10.98
C LYS A 127 10.80 5.50 11.84
N VAL A 128 10.62 4.27 12.33
CA VAL A 128 11.65 3.55 13.09
C VAL A 128 12.91 3.39 12.24
N LEU A 129 12.74 2.97 10.98
CA LEU A 129 13.85 2.82 10.04
C LEU A 129 14.55 4.15 9.74
N PHE A 130 13.78 5.21 9.50
CA PHE A 130 14.32 6.55 9.26
C PHE A 130 15.17 7.04 10.44
N TYR A 131 14.68 6.88 11.67
CA TYR A 131 15.43 7.31 12.86
C TYR A 131 16.62 6.41 13.20
N GLU A 132 16.55 5.13 12.85
CA GLU A 132 17.71 4.21 12.90
C GLU A 132 18.79 4.65 11.89
N GLU A 133 18.41 5.00 10.67
CA GLU A 133 19.31 5.53 9.64
C GLU A 133 19.91 6.90 10.01
N GLU A 134 19.19 7.72 10.80
CA GLU A 134 19.72 8.93 11.44
C GLU A 134 20.64 8.64 12.64
N GLY A 135 20.81 7.38 13.03
CA GLY A 135 21.73 6.94 14.09
C GLY A 135 21.20 7.11 15.52
N LYS A 136 19.87 7.24 15.70
CA LYS A 136 19.27 7.33 17.05
C LYS A 136 19.27 5.97 17.74
N SER A 137 19.39 5.98 19.07
CA SER A 137 19.31 4.75 19.86
C SER A 137 17.88 4.22 19.97
N ILE A 138 17.72 2.92 20.20
CA ILE A 138 16.41 2.24 20.36
C ILE A 138 15.53 2.96 21.39
N ASP A 139 16.14 3.41 22.49
CA ASP A 139 15.46 4.15 23.57
C ASP A 139 14.96 5.53 23.15
N GLU A 140 15.72 6.22 22.30
CA GLU A 140 15.33 7.53 21.77
C GLU A 140 14.23 7.38 20.72
N ILE A 141 14.30 6.34 19.89
CA ILE A 141 13.26 6.03 18.90
C ILE A 141 11.94 5.70 19.60
N ALA A 142 11.99 4.86 20.65
CA ALA A 142 10.83 4.51 21.47
C ALA A 142 10.16 5.75 22.09
N LYS A 143 10.97 6.68 22.62
CA LYS A 143 10.47 7.94 23.20
C LYS A 143 9.90 8.89 22.14
N LEU A 144 10.55 9.02 20.99
CA LEU A 144 10.11 9.91 19.90
C LEU A 144 8.79 9.44 19.27
N LEU A 145 8.63 8.13 19.10
CA LEU A 145 7.46 7.52 18.48
C LEU A 145 6.39 7.08 19.49
N GLN A 146 6.63 7.22 20.80
CA GLN A 146 5.76 6.77 21.87
C GLN A 146 5.37 5.29 21.77
N ILE A 147 6.32 4.44 21.35
CA ILE A 147 6.17 2.99 21.21
C ILE A 147 7.09 2.25 22.18
N GLY A 148 6.80 0.99 22.47
CA GLY A 148 7.62 0.17 23.37
C GLY A 148 9.02 -0.08 22.81
N LYS A 149 10.05 -0.18 23.68
CA LYS A 149 11.43 -0.55 23.28
C LYS A 149 11.47 -1.87 22.52
N THR A 150 10.67 -2.83 22.97
CA THR A 150 10.51 -4.14 22.33
C THR A 150 9.88 -4.03 20.94
N GLU A 151 8.97 -3.09 20.72
CA GLU A 151 8.37 -2.88 19.39
C GLU A 151 9.38 -2.29 18.41
N VAL A 152 10.21 -1.35 18.86
CA VAL A 152 11.34 -0.82 18.05
C VAL A 152 12.30 -1.95 17.65
N GLU A 153 12.72 -2.77 18.61
CA GLU A 153 13.58 -3.94 18.34
C GLU A 153 12.92 -4.92 17.37
N LEU A 154 11.62 -5.14 17.51
CA LEU A 154 10.85 -6.01 16.65
C LEU A 154 10.83 -5.49 15.21
N PHE A 155 10.56 -4.20 15.02
CA PHE A 155 10.56 -3.56 13.70
C PHE A 155 11.94 -3.63 13.02
N LEU A 156 13.02 -3.43 13.77
CA LEU A 156 14.37 -3.55 13.24
C LEU A 156 14.74 -5.00 12.88
N LYS A 157 14.26 -5.98 13.64
CA LYS A 157 14.53 -7.41 13.40
C LYS A 157 13.79 -7.97 12.18
N PHE A 158 12.61 -7.43 11.87
CA PHE A 158 11.80 -7.81 10.70
C PHE A 158 12.10 -6.99 9.44
N LYS A 159 13.17 -6.20 9.44
CA LYS A 159 13.66 -5.46 8.26
C LYS A 159 14.20 -6.37 7.14
N ASN A 160 14.38 -7.68 7.42
CA ASN A 160 14.79 -8.71 6.47
C ASN A 160 13.75 -9.84 6.35
#